data_AF-A0A8B6UKS9-F1
#
_entry.id   AF-A0A8B6UKS9-F1
#
_cell.length_a   1.000
_cell.length_b   1.000
_cell.length_c   1.000
_cell.angle_alpha   90.00
_cell.angle_beta   90.00
_cell.angle_gamma   90.00
#
_symmetry.space_group_name_H-M   'P 1'
#
loop_
_entity.id
_entity.type
_entity.pdbx_description
1 polymer ?
#
loop_
_entity_poly.entity_id
_entity_poly.type
_entity_poly.pdbx_seq_one_letter_code
_entity_poly.pdbx_strand_id
1 'polypeptide(L)' 'MSGEGANKRQQALAKRCARLRRKGLSLGGIASITGIDRDKVAARITLGERLLSLETSR' A
#
# COMPACT_ATOMS: atom_id res chain seq x y z
N MET A 1 -20.75 13.51 -5.23
CA MET A 1 -20.08 12.95 -4.05
C MET A 1 -18.59 12.80 -4.36
N SER A 2 -17.75 13.63 -3.76
CA SER A 2 -16.33 13.75 -4.07
C SER A 2 -15.55 12.52 -3.56
N GLY A 3 -14.88 11.80 -4.47
CA GLY A 3 -14.12 10.56 -4.20
C GLY A 3 -12.86 10.73 -3.35
N GLU A 4 -12.68 11.86 -2.70
CA GLU A 4 -11.46 12.22 -1.97
C GLU A 4 -11.20 11.29 -0.76
N GLY A 5 -12.26 10.92 -0.03
CA GLY A 5 -12.16 9.96 1.07
C GLY A 5 -11.83 8.54 0.60
N ALA A 6 -12.25 8.15 -0.61
CA ALA A 6 -11.85 6.89 -1.22
C ALA A 6 -10.35 6.90 -1.59
N ASN A 7 -9.87 8.00 -2.18
CA ASN A 7 -8.46 8.16 -2.52
C ASN A 7 -7.55 8.12 -1.28
N LYS A 8 -7.91 8.81 -0.20
CA LYS A 8 -7.15 8.78 1.07
C LYS A 8 -7.03 7.35 1.61
N ARG A 9 -8.12 6.57 1.58
CA ARG A 9 -8.13 5.17 2.01
C ARG A 9 -7.25 4.28 1.14
N GLN A 10 -7.29 4.44 -0.19
CA GLN A 10 -6.43 3.67 -1.10
C GLN A 10 -4.94 4.00 -0.91
N GLN A 11 -4.60 5.27 -0.71
CA GLN A 11 -3.22 5.69 -0.43
C GLN A 11 -2.73 5.14 0.92
N ALA A 12 -3.55 5.20 1.97
CA ALA A 12 -3.22 4.64 3.27
C ALA A 12 -2.96 3.12 3.19
N LEU A 13 -3.80 2.41 2.43
CA LEU A 13 -3.65 0.97 2.19
C LEU A 13 -2.35 0.66 1.43
N ALA A 14 -2.02 1.43 0.39
CA ALA A 14 -0.78 1.27 -0.37
C ALA A 14 0.46 1.49 0.52
N LYS A 15 0.48 2.56 1.32
CA LYS A 15 1.55 2.82 2.30
C LYS A 15 1.68 1.69 3.32
N ARG A 16 0.57 1.11 3.78
CA ARG A 16 0.57 -0.06 4.68
C ARG A 16 1.19 -1.28 4.01
N CYS A 17 0.86 -1.57 2.76
CA CYS A 17 1.46 -2.67 1.99
C CYS A 17 2.97 -2.52 1.85
N ALA A 18 3.45 -1.31 1.49
CA ALA A 18 4.87 -1.00 1.38
C ALA A 18 5.61 -1.19 2.71
N ARG A 19 5.07 -0.66 3.82
CA ARG A 19 5.66 -0.86 5.17
C ARG A 19 5.76 -2.33 5.55
N LEU A 20 4.74 -3.14 5.26
CA LEU A 20 4.77 -4.59 5.51
C LEU A 20 5.82 -5.29 4.65
N ARG A 21 5.97 -4.88 3.39
CA ARG A 21 7.02 -5.42 2.52
C ARG A 21 8.42 -5.12 3.05
N ARG A 22 8.67 -3.89 3.53
CA ARG A 22 9.95 -3.49 4.16
C ARG A 22 10.25 -4.28 5.44
N LYS A 23 9.22 -4.77 6.14
CA LYS A 23 9.37 -5.69 7.28
C LYS A 23 9.69 -7.14 6.87
N GLY A 24 9.88 -7.42 5.58
CA GLY A 24 10.24 -8.74 5.07
C GLY A 24 9.06 -9.65 4.74
N LEU A 25 7.81 -9.19 4.87
CA LEU A 25 6.66 -10.05 4.57
C LEU A 25 6.59 -10.42 3.08
N SER A 26 6.12 -11.64 2.81
CA SER A 26 5.82 -12.14 1.47
C SER A 26 4.53 -11.51 0.93
N LEU A 27 4.34 -11.55 -0.40
CA LEU A 27 3.12 -11.04 -1.03
C LEU A 27 1.85 -11.73 -0.49
N GLY A 28 1.92 -13.04 -0.24
CA GLY A 28 0.82 -13.80 0.37
C GLY A 28 0.52 -13.36 1.81
N GLY A 29 1.55 -13.16 2.63
CA GLY A 29 1.36 -12.67 4.00
C GLY A 29 0.73 -11.27 4.04
N ILE A 30 1.13 -10.40 3.11
CA ILE A 30 0.55 -9.06 2.97
C ILE A 30 -0.91 -9.17 2.51
N ALA A 31 -1.23 -10.03 1.54
CA ALA A 31 -2.60 -10.28 1.09
C ALA A 31 -3.50 -10.68 2.26
N SER A 32 -3.08 -11.66 3.06
CA SER A 32 -3.83 -12.13 4.23
C SER A 32 -4.06 -11.05 5.30
N ILE A 33 -3.05 -10.20 5.57
CA ILE A 33 -3.15 -9.11 6.58
C ILE A 33 -4.00 -7.93 6.11
N THR A 34 -4.01 -7.68 4.81
CA THR A 34 -4.64 -6.49 4.22
C THR A 34 -6.00 -6.78 3.59
N GLY A 35 -6.36 -8.06 3.40
CA GLY A 35 -7.59 -8.49 2.73
C GLY A 35 -7.60 -8.19 1.23
N ILE A 36 -6.42 -7.94 0.64
CA ILE A 36 -6.29 -7.61 -0.77
C ILE A 36 -5.93 -8.87 -1.54
N ASP A 37 -6.51 -9.01 -2.73
CA ASP A 37 -6.11 -10.01 -3.71
C ASP A 37 -4.58 -9.99 -3.94
N ARG A 38 -3.96 -11.17 -3.87
CA ARG A 38 -2.52 -11.38 -3.95
C ARG A 38 -1.93 -10.77 -5.22
N ASP A 39 -2.65 -10.86 -6.34
CA ASP A 39 -2.20 -10.34 -7.64
C ASP A 39 -2.12 -8.81 -7.65
N LYS A 40 -2.88 -8.15 -6.78
CA LYS A 40 -2.92 -6.69 -6.66
C LYS A 40 -1.99 -6.14 -5.59
N VAL A 41 -1.35 -7.00 -4.79
CA VAL A 41 -0.44 -6.60 -3.71
C VAL A 41 0.81 -5.94 -4.29
N ALA A 42 1.40 -6.50 -5.34
CA ALA A 42 2.63 -5.97 -5.94
C ALA A 42 2.45 -4.51 -6.40
N ALA A 43 1.39 -4.23 -7.16
CA ALA A 43 1.08 -2.88 -7.63
C ALA A 43 0.85 -1.88 -6.47
N ARG A 44 0.20 -2.33 -5.39
CA ARG A 44 -0.01 -1.52 -4.18
C ARG A 44 1.26 -1.23 -3.40
N ILE A 45 2.18 -2.19 -3.34
CA ILE A 45 3.51 -1.97 -2.77
C ILE A 45 4.22 -0.89 -3.57
N THR A 46 4.27 -1.00 -4.91
CA THR A 46 4.93 -0.01 -5.77
C THR A 46 4.35 1.40 -5.58
N LEU A 47 3.02 1.53 -5.53
CA LEU A 47 2.37 2.80 -5.24
C LEU A 47 2.73 3.32 -3.83
N GLY A 48 2.71 2.44 -2.83
CA GLY A 48 3.04 2.78 -1.45
C GLY A 48 4.48 3.26 -1.29
N GLU A 49 5.43 2.60 -1.93
CA GLU A 49 6.85 2.99 -1.94
C GLU A 49 7.02 4.41 -2.52
N ARG A 50 6.36 4.70 -3.65
CA ARG A 50 6.36 6.05 -4.25
C ARG A 50 5.77 7.09 -3.31
N LEU A 51 4.62 6.80 -2.72
CA LEU A 51 3.95 7.73 -1.79
C LEU A 51 4.80 8.02 -0.54
N LEU A 52 5.45 7.00 0.02
CA LEU A 52 6.35 7.16 1.17
C LEU A 52 7.58 7.99 0.79
N SER A 53 8.16 7.77 -0.39
CA SER A 53 9.28 8.58 -0.87
C SER A 53 8.92 10.06 -0.97
N LEU A 54 7.72 10.39 -1.48
CA LEU A 54 7.24 11.77 -1.57
C LEU A 54 7.01 12.44 -0.20
N GLU A 55 6.74 11.65 0.85
CA GLU A 55 6.65 12.16 2.23
C GLU A 55 8.03 12.42 2.83
N THR A 56 9.03 11.62 2.51
CA THR A 56 10.41 11.79 3.04
C THR A 56 11.18 12.91 2.34
N SER A 57 10.83 13.24 1.10
CA SER A 57 11.45 14.33 0.34
C SER A 57 10.88 15.72 0.66
N ARG A 58 9.99 15.85 1.65
CA ARG A 58 9.45 17.11 2.16
C ARG A 58 10.01 17.38 3.55
#